data_AF-A0AAD9UXS9-F1
#
_entry.id   AF-A0AAD9UXS9-F1
#
_cell.length_a   1.000
_cell.length_b   1.000
_cell.length_c   1.000
_cell.angle_alpha   90.00
_cell.angle_beta   90.00
_cell.angle_gamma   90.00
#
_symmetry.space_group_name_H-M   'P 1'
#
loop_
_entity.id
_entity.type
_entity.pdbx_description
1 polymer ?
#
loop_
_entity_poly.entity_id
_entity_poly.type
_entity_poly.pdbx_seq_one_letter_code
_entity_poly.pdbx_strand_id
1 'polypeptide(L)'
;MSILPYQLEPEYSSSEEIEDHVSDSEEEEIGDLELPSGENRATHTSWCLCERCAVMPTKKECVCCKEIAFLSKVMKGLSCITEHESFPAVCLNREVLWTALVSLHDRESAGLPRREQLPTR
;
A
#
# COMPACT_ATOMS: atom_id res chain seq x y z
N MET A 1 13.38 42.72 19.68
CA MET A 1 14.20 41.87 18.79
C MET A 1 13.41 41.66 17.52
N SER A 2 13.87 42.23 16.41
CA SER A 2 13.23 42.12 15.09
C SER A 2 13.93 41.01 14.30
N ILE A 3 13.19 39.96 13.95
CA ILE A 3 13.67 38.90 13.05
C ILE A 3 13.54 39.45 11.63
N LEU A 4 14.63 39.41 10.85
CA LEU A 4 14.63 39.82 9.46
C LEU A 4 14.34 38.62 8.53
N PRO A 5 13.75 38.86 7.35
CA PRO A 5 13.53 37.80 6.36
C PRO A 5 14.85 37.09 6.01
N TYR A 6 14.80 35.76 5.86
CA TYR A 6 15.92 34.88 5.46
C TYR A 6 17.04 34.65 6.50
N GLN A 7 16.84 35.01 7.78
CA GLN A 7 17.83 34.74 8.83
C GLN A 7 17.83 33.30 9.39
N LEU A 8 16.90 32.46 8.97
CA LEU A 8 16.75 31.09 9.48
C LEU A 8 16.77 30.04 8.37
N GLU A 9 17.19 30.41 7.16
CA GLU A 9 17.37 29.45 6.09
C GLU A 9 18.74 28.76 6.23
N PRO A 10 18.82 27.43 6.01
CA PRO A 10 20.09 26.73 6.01
C PRO A 10 21.02 27.31 4.94
N GLU A 11 22.26 27.63 5.31
CA GLU A 11 23.27 28.00 4.32
C GLU A 11 23.67 26.74 3.54
N TYR A 12 23.47 26.77 2.23
CA TYR A 12 23.97 25.73 1.33
C TYR A 12 25.51 25.76 1.35
N SER A 13 26.13 24.80 2.03
CA SER A 13 27.57 24.59 1.99
C SER A 13 27.93 23.79 0.75
N SER A 14 28.38 24.48 -0.30
CA SER A 14 28.72 23.91 -1.62
C SER A 14 29.99 23.01 -1.62
N SER A 15 30.35 22.38 -0.51
CA SER A 15 31.61 21.65 -0.33
C SER A 15 31.46 20.15 -0.05
N GLU A 16 30.27 19.57 -0.25
CA GLU A 16 30.10 18.12 -0.23
C GLU A 16 29.54 17.68 -1.58
N GLU A 17 30.43 17.24 -2.47
CA GLU A 17 30.05 16.44 -3.64
C GLU A 17 29.45 15.14 -3.09
N ILE A 18 28.12 15.06 -3.09
CA ILE A 18 27.38 13.87 -2.68
C ILE A 18 27.69 12.81 -3.74
N GLU A 19 28.49 11.81 -3.39
CA GLU A 19 28.71 10.63 -4.22
C GLU A 19 27.36 9.98 -4.50
N ASP A 20 26.97 9.96 -5.78
CA ASP A 20 25.78 9.28 -6.29
C ASP A 20 25.87 7.77 -5.98
N HIS A 21 25.39 7.39 -4.80
CA HIS A 21 25.16 6.00 -4.46
C HIS A 21 23.89 5.56 -5.19
N VAL A 22 24.07 5.05 -6.41
CA VAL A 22 23.03 4.31 -7.14
C VAL A 22 22.69 3.09 -6.29
N SER A 23 21.62 3.22 -5.50
CA SER A 23 20.98 2.11 -4.81
C SER A 23 20.29 1.27 -5.87
N ASP A 24 20.94 0.17 -6.23
CA ASP A 24 20.37 -0.90 -7.05
C ASP A 24 19.01 -1.27 -6.45
N SER A 25 17.96 -0.95 -7.20
CA SER A 25 16.59 -1.25 -6.80
C SER A 25 16.39 -2.72 -7.10
N GLU A 26 16.51 -3.55 -6.07
CA GLU A 26 16.10 -4.94 -6.13
C GLU A 26 14.60 -4.93 -6.47
N GLU A 27 14.29 -5.15 -7.74
CA GLU A 27 12.94 -5.43 -8.19
C GLU A 27 12.55 -6.75 -7.51
N GLU A 28 11.90 -6.67 -6.35
CA GLU A 28 11.22 -7.83 -5.78
C GLU A 28 10.17 -8.25 -6.81
N GLU A 29 10.53 -9.26 -7.61
CA GLU A 29 9.64 -10.02 -8.46
C GLU A 29 8.48 -10.48 -7.57
N ILE A 30 7.34 -9.80 -7.70
CA ILE A 30 6.09 -10.19 -7.06
C ILE A 30 5.73 -11.51 -7.71
N GLY A 31 6.22 -12.60 -7.10
CA GLY A 31 6.09 -13.96 -7.61
C GLY A 31 4.66 -14.21 -8.02
N ASP A 32 4.52 -14.73 -9.24
CA ASP A 32 3.25 -15.11 -9.86
C ASP A 32 2.36 -15.76 -8.79
N LEU A 33 1.25 -15.10 -8.48
CA LEU A 33 0.23 -15.62 -7.58
C LEU A 33 -0.40 -16.82 -8.30
N GLU A 34 0.25 -17.99 -8.22
CA GLU A 34 -0.27 -19.25 -8.73
C GLU A 34 -1.56 -19.58 -7.95
N LEU A 35 -2.67 -19.08 -8.49
CA LEU A 35 -4.00 -19.35 -7.99
C LEU A 35 -4.33 -20.82 -8.29
N PRO A 36 -4.96 -21.55 -7.34
CA PRO A 36 -5.34 -22.94 -7.56
C PRO A 36 -6.20 -23.06 -8.82
N SER A 37 -5.64 -23.71 -9.84
CA SER A 37 -6.29 -23.94 -11.14
C SER A 37 -7.35 -25.03 -11.00
N GLY A 38 -8.62 -24.70 -11.25
CA GLY A 38 -9.64 -25.71 -11.53
C GLY A 38 -11.08 -25.36 -11.14
N GLU A 39 -11.31 -24.63 -10.05
CA GLU A 39 -12.65 -24.42 -9.52
C GLU A 39 -13.23 -23.03 -9.85
N ASN A 40 -14.53 -22.98 -10.19
CA ASN A 40 -15.27 -21.73 -10.38
C ASN A 40 -15.52 -21.03 -9.03
N ARG A 41 -14.44 -20.50 -8.43
CA ARG A 41 -14.47 -19.78 -7.15
C ARG A 41 -15.43 -18.60 -7.11
N ALA A 42 -15.80 -18.06 -8.27
CA ALA A 42 -16.77 -16.99 -8.45
C ALA A 42 -18.25 -17.41 -8.21
N THR A 43 -18.52 -18.59 -7.63
CA THR A 43 -19.88 -19.08 -7.39
C THR A 43 -20.20 -19.40 -5.92
N HIS A 44 -19.17 -19.57 -5.09
CA HIS A 44 -19.29 -19.98 -3.69
C HIS A 44 -18.03 -19.59 -2.91
N THR A 45 -18.08 -19.65 -1.58
CA THR A 45 -16.98 -19.27 -0.67
C THR A 45 -16.28 -20.46 0.01
N SER A 46 -16.43 -21.68 -0.51
CA SER A 46 -15.80 -22.89 0.05
C SER A 46 -14.27 -22.83 0.12
N TRP A 47 -13.66 -21.98 -0.69
CA TRP A 47 -12.22 -21.70 -0.69
C TRP A 47 -11.78 -20.74 0.44
N CYS A 48 -12.70 -20.07 1.10
CA CYS A 48 -12.37 -19.13 2.16
C CYS A 48 -12.00 -19.88 3.45
N LEU A 49 -10.80 -19.61 3.96
CA LEU A 49 -10.29 -20.16 5.22
C LEU A 49 -10.37 -19.17 6.40
N CYS A 50 -10.69 -17.90 6.15
CA CYS A 50 -10.78 -16.85 7.16
C CYS A 50 -12.22 -16.46 7.52
N GLU A 51 -13.21 -17.09 6.88
CA GLU A 51 -14.65 -16.90 7.07
C GLU A 51 -15.19 -15.49 6.77
N ARG A 52 -14.36 -14.59 6.21
CA ARG A 52 -14.72 -13.18 5.92
C ARG A 52 -14.69 -12.82 4.43
N CYS A 53 -14.33 -13.74 3.54
CA CYS A 53 -14.30 -13.46 2.10
C CYS A 53 -15.70 -13.51 1.49
N ALA A 54 -15.88 -12.78 0.39
CA ALA A 54 -17.07 -12.81 -0.45
C ALA A 54 -16.72 -13.27 -1.87
N VAL A 55 -17.73 -13.71 -2.61
CA VAL A 55 -17.59 -13.98 -4.04
C VAL A 55 -17.38 -12.68 -4.80
N MET A 56 -16.32 -12.62 -5.60
CA MET A 56 -15.97 -11.47 -6.44
C MET A 56 -16.33 -11.72 -7.91
N PRO A 57 -16.44 -10.67 -8.76
CA PRO A 57 -16.87 -10.81 -10.16
C PRO A 57 -15.98 -11.76 -10.97
N THR A 58 -14.67 -11.77 -10.72
CA THR A 58 -13.73 -12.64 -11.42
C THR A 58 -13.15 -13.70 -10.50
N LYS A 59 -12.79 -14.85 -11.08
CA LYS A 59 -12.12 -15.94 -10.34
C LYS A 59 -10.80 -15.50 -9.72
N LYS A 60 -10.09 -14.58 -10.38
CA LYS A 60 -8.78 -14.06 -9.94
C LYS A 60 -8.90 -13.22 -8.66
N GLU A 61 -10.06 -12.62 -8.42
CA GLU A 61 -10.32 -11.81 -7.21
C GLU A 61 -10.83 -12.67 -6.03
N CYS A 62 -11.20 -13.93 -6.27
CA CYS A 62 -11.67 -14.85 -5.24
C CYS A 62 -10.47 -15.50 -4.51
N VAL A 63 -9.78 -14.69 -3.70
CA VAL A 63 -8.55 -15.07 -2.98
C VAL A 63 -8.72 -14.89 -1.47
N CYS A 64 -8.29 -15.88 -0.69
CA CYS A 64 -8.33 -15.79 0.76
C CYS A 64 -7.00 -15.22 1.29
N CYS A 65 -7.06 -14.33 2.29
CA CYS A 65 -5.85 -13.79 2.93
C CYS A 65 -4.93 -14.86 3.55
N LYS A 66 -5.47 -16.05 3.83
CA LYS A 66 -4.72 -17.22 4.33
C LYS A 66 -3.97 -17.99 3.24
N GLU A 67 -4.29 -17.79 1.96
CA GLU A 67 -3.62 -18.47 0.82
C GLU A 67 -2.31 -17.77 0.44
N ILE A 68 -2.16 -16.52 0.85
CA ILE A 68 -1.06 -15.67 0.45
C ILE A 68 0.13 -15.93 1.38
N ALA A 69 1.16 -16.60 0.85
CA ALA A 69 2.32 -17.05 1.63
C ALA A 69 3.01 -15.92 2.38
N PHE A 70 3.17 -14.74 1.78
CA PHE A 70 3.85 -13.60 2.42
C PHE A 70 3.08 -13.07 3.64
N LEU A 71 1.74 -13.20 3.66
CA LEU A 71 0.91 -12.74 4.77
C LEU A 71 0.99 -13.64 6.01
N SER A 72 1.54 -14.85 5.89
CA SER A 72 1.67 -15.80 7.00
C SER A 72 2.41 -15.21 8.20
N LYS A 73 3.45 -14.39 7.96
CA LYS A 73 4.24 -13.73 9.01
C LYS A 73 3.45 -12.63 9.71
N VAL A 74 2.69 -11.84 8.95
CA VAL A 74 1.88 -10.72 9.44
C VAL A 74 0.64 -11.21 10.20
N MET A 75 0.05 -12.32 9.74
CA MET A 75 -1.19 -12.87 10.28
C MET A 75 -0.99 -13.86 11.43
N LYS A 76 0.19 -13.87 12.08
CA LYS A 76 0.50 -14.83 13.14
C LYS A 76 -0.47 -14.66 14.32
N GLY A 77 -1.31 -15.68 14.55
CA GLY A 77 -2.31 -15.67 15.62
C GLY A 77 -3.63 -14.95 15.29
N LEU A 78 -3.80 -14.44 14.07
CA LEU A 78 -5.03 -13.76 13.63
C LEU A 78 -5.89 -14.70 12.78
N SER A 79 -7.21 -14.56 12.85
CA SER A 79 -8.12 -15.36 12.00
C SER A 79 -8.22 -14.77 10.58
N CYS A 80 -8.15 -13.43 10.46
CA CYS A 80 -8.19 -12.71 9.20
C CYS A 80 -7.27 -11.49 9.22
N ILE A 81 -6.76 -11.07 8.06
CA ILE A 81 -5.88 -9.89 7.93
C ILE A 81 -6.55 -8.60 8.42
N THR A 82 -7.87 -8.51 8.33
CA THR A 82 -8.63 -7.35 8.78
C THR A 82 -8.60 -7.15 10.29
N GLU A 83 -8.18 -8.17 11.05
CA GLU A 83 -8.03 -8.10 12.51
C GLU A 83 -6.65 -7.58 12.93
N HIS A 84 -5.73 -7.40 11.97
CA HIS A 84 -4.42 -6.83 12.26
C HIS A 84 -4.56 -5.38 12.75
N GLU A 85 -3.83 -5.01 13.80
CA GLU A 85 -3.95 -3.70 14.45
C GLU A 85 -3.71 -2.51 13.50
N SER A 86 -2.82 -2.69 12.51
CA SER A 86 -2.51 -1.65 11.54
C SER A 86 -3.53 -1.58 10.39
N PHE A 87 -4.40 -2.58 10.22
CA PHE A 87 -5.32 -2.61 9.07
C PHE A 87 -6.28 -1.41 9.05
N PRO A 88 -6.94 -1.01 10.17
CA PRO A 88 -7.77 0.19 10.17
C PRO A 88 -6.97 1.48 9.94
N ALA A 89 -5.75 1.55 10.49
CA ALA A 89 -4.91 2.75 10.43
C ALA A 89 -4.30 2.98 9.04
N VAL A 90 -3.92 1.91 8.33
CA VAL A 90 -3.19 1.99 7.06
C VAL A 90 -4.10 1.80 5.86
N CYS A 91 -5.04 0.85 5.93
CA CYS A 91 -5.84 0.45 4.77
C CYS A 91 -7.23 1.10 4.73
N LEU A 92 -7.77 1.55 5.88
CA LEU A 92 -9.11 2.16 5.96
C LEU A 92 -9.08 3.66 6.27
N ASN A 93 -7.96 4.21 6.74
CA ASN A 93 -7.87 5.62 7.08
C ASN A 93 -7.68 6.48 5.83
N ARG A 94 -8.72 7.25 5.48
CA ARG A 94 -8.73 8.10 4.29
C ARG A 94 -7.65 9.17 4.28
N GLU A 95 -7.28 9.72 5.43
CA GLU A 95 -6.22 10.73 5.51
C GLU A 95 -4.85 10.13 5.20
N VAL A 96 -4.61 8.90 5.67
CA VAL A 96 -3.38 8.16 5.39
C VAL A 96 -3.32 7.79 3.91
N LEU A 97 -4.40 7.27 3.34
CA LEU A 97 -4.48 6.93 1.91
C LEU A 97 -4.29 8.16 1.02
N TRP A 98 -4.89 9.30 1.37
CA TRP A 98 -4.70 10.56 0.65
C TRP A 98 -3.25 11.05 0.73
N THR A 99 -2.63 10.97 1.91
CA THR A 99 -1.23 11.35 2.10
C THR A 99 -0.32 10.49 1.21
N ALA A 100 -0.54 9.16 1.19
CA ALA A 100 0.21 8.26 0.33
C ALA A 100 0.03 8.59 -1.17
N LEU A 101 -1.21 8.93 -1.59
CA LEU A 101 -1.50 9.34 -2.96
C LEU A 101 -0.76 10.62 -3.35
N VAL A 102 -0.78 11.64 -2.49
CA VAL A 102 -0.04 12.90 -2.70
C VAL A 102 1.45 12.63 -2.83
N SER A 103 2.03 11.86 -1.91
CA SER A 103 3.45 11.53 -1.95
C SER A 103 3.87 10.76 -3.21
N LEU A 104 3.03 9.81 -3.67
CA LEU A 104 3.28 9.08 -4.92
C LEU A 104 3.31 10.03 -6.11
N HIS A 105 2.35 10.94 -6.14
CA HIS A 105 2.16 11.86 -7.23
C HIS A 105 3.24 12.94 -7.31
N ASP A 106 3.67 13.48 -6.17
CA ASP A 106 4.79 14.42 -6.09
C ASP A 106 6.07 13.79 -6.65
N ARG A 107 6.27 12.48 -6.42
CA ARG A 107 7.39 11.71 -7.01
C ARG A 107 7.25 11.54 -8.53
N GLU A 108 6.03 11.33 -9.03
CA GLU A 108 5.76 11.08 -10.45
C GLU A 108 5.59 12.35 -11.29
N SER A 109 5.58 13.54 -10.66
CA SER A 109 5.36 14.85 -11.33
C SER A 109 4.07 14.91 -12.17
N ALA A 110 3.02 14.18 -11.77
CA ALA A 110 1.72 14.21 -12.46
C ALA A 110 0.89 15.47 -12.04
N GLY A 111 -0.41 15.54 -12.37
CA GLY A 111 -1.35 16.54 -11.79
C GLY A 111 -2.34 15.96 -10.75
N LEU A 112 -2.40 16.50 -9.53
CA LEU A 112 -3.16 15.92 -8.41
C LEU A 112 -4.66 16.05 -8.65
N PRO A 113 -5.47 14.98 -8.49
CA PRO A 113 -6.91 15.13 -8.48
C PRO A 113 -7.36 15.98 -7.29
N ARG A 114 -8.53 16.62 -7.38
CA ARG A 114 -9.10 17.34 -6.24
C ARG A 114 -9.68 16.35 -5.23
N ARG A 115 -9.43 16.60 -3.95
CA ARG A 115 -9.85 15.71 -2.86
C ARG A 115 -11.35 15.49 -2.80
N GLU A 116 -12.12 16.52 -3.17
CA GLU A 116 -13.59 16.49 -3.17
C GLU A 116 -14.17 15.61 -4.28
N GLN A 117 -13.35 15.21 -5.26
CA GLN A 117 -13.77 14.35 -6.38
C GLN A 117 -13.64 12.86 -6.06
N LEU A 118 -13.01 12.49 -4.93
CA LEU A 118 -12.84 11.09 -4.56
C LEU A 118 -14.11 10.55 -3.87
N PRO A 119 -14.61 9.36 -4.28
CA PRO A 119 -15.75 8.72 -3.64
C PRO A 119 -15.54 8.51 -2.14
N THR A 120 -16.57 8.79 -1.34
CA THR A 120 -16.54 8.65 0.14
C THR A 120 -17.10 7.30 0.63
N ARG A 121 -17.12 6.28 -0.23
CA ARG A 121 -17.95 5.09 -0.02
C ARG A 121 -17.23 3.96 0.67
#